data_AF-A0A1V5WE25-F1
#
_entry.id   AF-A0A1V5WE25-F1
#
_cell.length_a   1.000
_cell.length_b   1.000
_cell.length_c   1.000
_cell.angle_alpha   90.00
_cell.angle_beta   90.00
_cell.angle_gamma   90.00
#
_symmetry.space_group_name_H-M   'P 1'
#
loop_
_entity.id
_entity.type
_entity.pdbx_description
1 polymer ?
#
loop_
_entity_poly.entity_id
_entity_poly.type
_entity_poly.pdbx_seq_one_letter_code
_entity_poly.pdbx_strand_id
1 'polypeptide(L)' 'MLSCLCAAFCAADPKRILEASTAAVAAMGLCGERAAADTALAGTATFRTALIDRLSRITGSELAQGVLCEESA' A
#
# COMPACT_ATOMS: atom_id res chain seq x y z
N MET A 1 6.38 9.07 -2.52
CA MET A 1 5.06 8.50 -2.86
C MET A 1 4.35 8.01 -1.61
N LEU A 2 4.96 7.10 -0.82
CA LEU A 2 4.37 6.60 0.42
C LEU A 2 3.94 7.71 1.39
N SER A 3 4.77 8.74 1.63
CA SER A 3 4.40 9.85 2.53
C SER A 3 3.12 10.58 2.10
N CYS A 4 2.88 10.71 0.79
CA CYS A 4 1.64 11.27 0.26
C CYS A 4 0.45 10.32 0.44
N LEU A 5 0.67 9.01 0.31
CA LEU A 5 -0.35 7.99 0.57
C LEU A 5 -0.75 7.97 2.04
N CYS A 6 0.21 8.05 2.97
CA CYS A 6 -0.06 8.19 4.39
C CYS A 6 -0.89 9.45 4.66
N ALA A 7 -0.51 10.60 4.07
CA ALA A 7 -1.29 11.83 4.21
C ALA A 7 -2.73 11.68 3.71
N ALA A 8 -2.95 10.97 2.59
CA ALA A 8 -4.30 10.72 2.06
C ALA A 8 -5.14 9.83 3.00
N PHE A 9 -4.56 8.76 3.54
CA PHE A 9 -5.24 7.89 4.50
C PHE A 9 -5.56 8.63 5.81
N CYS A 10 -4.60 9.39 6.33
CA CYS A 10 -4.78 10.21 7.53
C CYS A 10 -5.83 11.32 7.32
N ALA A 11 -5.92 11.89 6.12
CA ALA A 11 -6.96 12.86 5.80
C ALA A 11 -8.37 12.22 5.71
N ALA A 12 -8.45 10.93 5.32
CA ALA A 12 -9.70 10.19 5.25
C ALA A 12 -10.24 9.82 6.64
N ASP A 13 -9.38 9.47 7.60
CA ASP A 13 -9.74 9.28 9.01
C ASP A 13 -8.79 10.03 9.97
N PRO A 14 -9.03 11.31 10.23
CA PRO A 14 -8.17 12.12 11.09
C PRO A 14 -8.15 11.70 12.56
N LYS A 15 -9.08 10.83 12.99
CA LYS A 15 -9.18 10.37 14.38
C LYS A 15 -8.29 9.16 14.65
N ARG A 16 -7.87 8.44 13.61
CA ARG A 16 -7.12 7.18 13.68
C ARG A 16 -5.84 7.27 12.87
N ILE A 17 -5.01 8.27 13.18
CA ILE A 17 -3.80 8.58 12.41
C ILE A 17 -2.81 7.42 12.40
N LEU A 18 -2.69 6.68 13.50
CA LEU A 18 -1.79 5.53 13.60
C LEU A 18 -2.26 4.42 12.66
N GLU A 19 -3.52 4.01 12.79
CA GLU A 19 -4.12 2.95 11.97
C GLU A 19 -4.18 3.35 10.50
N ALA A 20 -4.48 4.61 10.21
CA ALA A 20 -4.49 5.14 8.84
C ALA A 20 -3.09 5.11 8.22
N SER A 21 -2.06 5.50 8.97
CA SER A 21 -0.67 5.43 8.51
C SER A 21 -0.22 3.98 8.30
N THR A 22 -0.56 3.09 9.23
CA THR A 22 -0.28 1.65 9.13
C THR A 22 -0.96 1.06 7.89
N ALA A 23 -2.23 1.38 7.65
CA ALA A 23 -2.96 0.92 6.47
C ALA A 23 -2.34 1.43 5.16
N ALA A 24 -1.83 2.67 5.12
CA ALA A 24 -1.14 3.19 3.95
C ALA A 24 0.18 2.46 3.67
N VAL A 25 0.99 2.20 4.71
CA VAL A 25 2.24 1.43 4.59
C VAL A 25 1.95 0.00 4.14
N ALA A 26 0.94 -0.62 4.73
CA ALA A 26 0.52 -1.97 4.42
C ALA A 26 0.00 -2.10 2.97
N ALA A 27 -0.80 -1.13 2.51
CA ALA A 27 -1.28 -1.08 1.12
C ALA A 27 -0.13 -0.92 0.13
N MET A 28 0.85 -0.07 0.44
CA MET A 28 2.06 0.11 -0.36
C MET A 28 2.89 -1.17 -0.42
N GLY A 29 3.05 -1.88 0.70
CA GLY A 29 3.76 -3.16 0.78
C GLY A 29 3.11 -4.22 -0.09
N LEU A 30 1.82 -4.51 0.15
CA LEU A 30 1.07 -5.53 -0.57
C LEU A 30 1.01 -5.26 -2.09
N CYS A 31 0.76 -4.00 -2.48
CA CYS A 31 0.77 -3.63 -3.90
C CYS A 31 2.18 -3.71 -4.50
N GLY A 32 3.21 -3.41 -3.72
CA GLY A 32 4.61 -3.53 -4.10
C GLY A 32 5.01 -4.97 -4.38
N GLU A 33 4.69 -5.89 -3.49
CA GLU A 33 4.98 -7.32 -3.68
C GLU A 33 4.29 -7.86 -4.93
N ARG A 34 3.00 -7.53 -5.09
CA ARG A 34 2.21 -7.95 -6.26
C ARG A 34 2.72 -7.32 -7.56
N ALA A 35 3.17 -6.07 -7.54
CA ALA A 35 3.76 -5.41 -8.70
C ALA A 35 5.13 -6.02 -9.04
N ALA A 36 5.96 -6.31 -8.03
CA ALA A 36 7.27 -6.92 -8.23
C ALA A 36 7.17 -8.31 -8.86
N ALA A 37 6.17 -9.10 -8.45
CA ALA A 37 5.87 -10.40 -9.05
C ALA A 37 5.56 -10.28 -10.56
N ASP A 38 4.78 -9.27 -10.97
CA ASP A 38 4.42 -9.04 -12.37
C ASP A 38 5.58 -8.49 -13.21
N THR A 39 6.50 -7.75 -12.60
CA THR A 39 7.50 -6.94 -13.32
C THR A 39 8.94 -7.37 -13.08
N ALA A 40 9.18 -8.59 -12.59
CA ALA A 40 10.50 -9.07 -12.15
C ALA A 40 11.62 -8.87 -13.19
N LEU A 41 11.31 -8.92 -14.49
CA LEU A 41 12.26 -8.73 -15.59
C LEU A 41 12.07 -7.42 -16.38
N ALA A 42 11.10 -6.58 -15.99
CA ALA A 42 10.63 -5.45 -16.79
C ALA A 42 11.22 -4.08 -16.36
N GLY A 43 12.12 -4.07 -15.38
CA GLY A 43 12.80 -2.87 -14.90
C GLY A 43 11.96 -1.96 -14.00
N THR A 44 12.59 -0.93 -13.45
CA THR A 44 12.01 -0.09 -12.37
C THR A 44 10.89 0.83 -12.83
N ALA A 45 10.91 1.28 -14.09
CA ALA A 45 9.84 2.11 -14.66
C ALA A 45 8.53 1.31 -14.77
N THR A 46 8.60 0.09 -15.29
CA THR A 46 7.44 -0.81 -15.40
C THR A 46 6.90 -1.19 -14.03
N PHE A 47 7.80 -1.50 -13.08
CA PHE A 47 7.42 -1.74 -11.69
C PHE A 47 6.65 -0.56 -11.09
N ARG A 48 7.13 0.67 -11.27
CA ARG A 48 6.47 1.86 -10.73
C ARG A 48 5.07 2.06 -11.32
N THR A 49 4.90 1.85 -12.63
CA THR A 49 3.57 1.93 -13.25
C THR A 49 2.64 0.85 -12.72
N ALA A 50 3.10 -0.41 -12.66
CA ALA A 50 2.32 -1.52 -12.13
C ALA A 50 1.91 -1.29 -10.66
N LEU A 51 2.81 -0.73 -9.85
CA LEU A 51 2.53 -0.36 -8.46
C LEU A 51 1.42 0.68 -8.34
N ILE A 52 1.48 1.76 -9.14
CA ILE A 52 0.44 2.81 -9.14
C ILE A 52 -0.90 2.22 -9.58
N ASP A 53 -0.91 1.38 -10.61
CA ASP A 53 -2.11 0.72 -11.10
C ASP A 53 -2.71 -0.28 -10.10
N ARG A 54 -1.88 -0.91 -9.26
CA ARG A 54 -2.38 -1.78 -8.20
C ARG A 54 -2.94 -0.97 -7.03
N LEU A 55 -2.26 0.11 -6.63
CA LEU A 55 -2.75 1.01 -5.59
C LEU A 55 -4.09 1.69 -5.94
N SER A 56 -4.36 1.96 -7.23
CA SER A 56 -5.64 2.53 -7.65
C SER A 56 -6.80 1.54 -7.65
N ARG A 57 -6.52 0.23 -7.60
CA ARG A 57 -7.52 -0.85 -7.71
C ARG A 57 -7.66 -1.70 -6.45
N ILE A 58 -6.74 -1.56 -5.49
CA ILE A 58 -6.78 -2.34 -4.24
C ILE A 58 -8.07 -2.10 -3.47
N THR A 59 -8.69 -3.18 -3.01
CA THR A 59 -9.91 -3.14 -2.20
C THR A 59 -9.59 -3.30 -0.72
N GLY A 60 -10.49 -2.82 0.15
CA GLY A 60 -10.35 -2.99 1.60
C GLY A 60 -10.30 -4.46 2.04
N SER A 61 -11.00 -5.34 1.32
CA SER A 61 -10.97 -6.80 1.57
C SER A 61 -9.61 -7.40 1.25
N GLU A 62 -9.01 -7.03 0.11
CA GLU A 62 -7.67 -7.49 -0.24
C GLU A 62 -6.61 -6.99 0.73
N LEU A 63 -6.76 -5.74 1.20
CA LEU A 63 -5.88 -5.19 2.22
C LEU A 63 -6.02 -5.96 3.54
N ALA A 64 -7.24 -6.23 4.00
CA ALA A 64 -7.45 -6.99 5.24
C ALA A 64 -6.94 -8.43 5.17
N GLN A 65 -6.96 -9.06 4.00
CA GLN A 65 -6.53 -10.45 3.82
C GLN A 65 -5.02 -10.59 3.57
N GLY A 66 -4.38 -9.59 2.96
CA GLY A 66 -2.98 -9.67 2.52
C GLY A 66 -1.98 -8.99 3.45
N VAL A 67 -2.43 -8.33 4.52
CA VAL A 67 -1.56 -7.53 5.38
C VAL A 67 -1.13 -8.31 6.62
N LEU A 68 0.18 -8.30 6.88
CA LEU A 68 0.76 -8.71 8.16
C LEU A 68 1.07 -7.44 8.97
N CYS A 69 0.36 -7.23 10.07
CA CYS A 69 0.66 -6.16 11.03
C CYS A 69 1.03 -6.79 12.37
N GLU A 70 2.19 -6.40 12.89
CA GLU A 70 2.60 -6.72 14.26
C GLU A 70 2.30 -5.53 15.17
N GLU A 71 1.72 -5.81 16.34
CA GLU A 71 1.46 -4.82 17.37
C GLU A 71 2.58 -4.88 18.41
N SER A 72 3.28 -3.76 18.61
CA SER A 72 4.31 -3.64 19.64
C SER A 72 3.64 -3.38 20.99
N ALA A 73 3.83 -4.29 21.95
CA ALA A 73 3.32 -4.23 23.32
C ALA A 73 4.00 -3.16 24.20
#